data_AF-A0A167P6X9-F1
#
_entry.id   AF-A0A167P6X9-F1
#
_cell.length_a   1.000
_cell.length_b   1.000
_cell.length_c   1.000
_cell.angle_alpha   90.00
_cell.angle_beta   90.00
_cell.angle_gamma   90.00
#
_symmetry.space_group_name_H-M   'P 1'
#
loop_
_entity.id
_entity.type
_entity.pdbx_description
1 polymer ?
#
loop_
_entity_poly.entity_id
_entity_poly.type
_entity_poly.pdbx_seq_one_letter_code
_entity_poly.pdbx_strand_id
1 'polypeptide(L)'
;MIYHISGWSSVIISILAIFPSYQPGANSVIGFYLCLFALLVAAFASHLGHVLYYRVVFALSIVNVLFVNDGTNIALLTSQNNWVYIGSMYGIYIVVSSICGFLVSREDLLGNNLRRKQQKRHQKHTAL
;
A
#
# COMPACT_ATOMS: atom_id res chain seq x y z
N MET A 1 7.97 19.03 0.71
CA MET A 1 6.52 19.33 0.67
C MET A 1 5.75 18.38 -0.24
N ILE A 2 6.10 18.25 -1.52
CA ILE A 2 5.39 17.35 -2.47
C ILE A 2 5.21 15.92 -1.94
N TYR A 3 6.24 15.33 -1.32
CA TYR A 3 6.18 13.96 -0.80
C TYR A 3 5.22 13.77 0.39
N HIS A 4 5.07 14.77 1.26
CA HIS A 4 4.08 14.72 2.33
C HIS A 4 2.67 14.86 1.77
N ILE A 5 2.48 15.72 0.77
CA ILE A 5 1.21 15.89 0.09
C ILE A 5 0.82 14.60 -0.64
N SER A 6 1.76 13.95 -1.34
CA SER A 6 1.52 12.67 -2.03
C SER A 6 1.27 11.51 -1.05
N GLY A 7 1.96 11.49 0.10
CA GLY A 7 1.73 10.51 1.15
C GLY A 7 0.33 10.64 1.74
N TRP A 8 -0.06 11.84 2.18
CA TRP A 8 -1.41 12.07 2.72
C TRP A 8 -2.51 11.92 1.67
N SER A 9 -2.28 12.33 0.42
CA SER A 9 -3.25 12.11 -0.65
C SER A 9 -3.47 10.62 -0.90
N SER A 10 -2.42 9.80 -0.86
CA SER A 10 -2.57 8.34 -0.99
C SER A 10 -3.43 7.73 0.12
N VAL A 11 -3.29 8.20 1.36
CA VAL A 11 -4.14 7.78 2.48
C VAL A 11 -5.59 8.17 2.24
N ILE A 12 -5.85 9.42 1.83
CA ILE A 12 -7.21 9.90 1.53
C ILE A 12 -7.83 9.10 0.38
N ILE A 13 -7.09 8.88 -0.71
CA ILE A 13 -7.56 8.09 -1.85
C ILE A 13 -7.88 6.65 -1.40
N SER A 14 -7.05 6.05 -0.55
CA SER A 14 -7.30 4.72 -0.01
C SER A 14 -8.58 4.65 0.83
N ILE A 15 -8.91 5.71 1.57
CA ILE A 15 -10.16 5.79 2.35
C ILE A 15 -11.35 5.97 1.39
N LEU A 16 -11.24 6.86 0.40
CA LEU A 16 -12.30 7.09 -0.59
C LEU A 16 -12.58 5.85 -1.44
N ALA A 17 -11.57 5.01 -1.69
CA ALA A 17 -11.71 3.76 -2.44
C ALA A 17 -12.63 2.73 -1.75
N ILE A 18 -12.85 2.84 -0.43
CA ILE A 18 -13.73 1.94 0.33
C ILE A 18 -15.18 2.08 -0.14
N PHE A 19 -15.64 3.30 -0.41
CA PHE A 19 -17.03 3.56 -0.80
C PHE A 19 -17.45 2.84 -2.10
N PRO A 20 -16.74 2.98 -3.24
CA PRO A 20 -17.07 2.22 -4.44
C PRO A 20 -16.77 0.72 -4.27
N SER A 21 -15.80 0.32 -3.44
CA SER A 21 -15.50 -1.10 -3.21
C SER A 21 -16.66 -1.88 -2.59
N TYR A 22 -17.44 -1.24 -1.71
CA TYR A 22 -18.62 -1.83 -1.09
C TYR A 22 -19.81 -1.99 -2.05
N GLN A 23 -19.83 -1.25 -3.16
CA GLN A 23 -20.94 -1.31 -4.11
C GLN A 23 -20.76 -2.50 -5.07
N PRO A 24 -21.79 -3.35 -5.24
CA PRO A 24 -21.69 -4.54 -6.07
C PRO A 24 -21.51 -4.19 -7.56
N GLY A 25 -20.94 -5.14 -8.30
CA GLY A 25 -20.72 -5.01 -9.74
C GLY A 25 -19.51 -4.14 -10.11
N ALA A 26 -19.63 -3.33 -11.16
CA ALA A 26 -18.51 -2.58 -11.73
C ALA A 26 -17.87 -1.56 -10.76
N ASN A 27 -18.64 -1.03 -9.81
CA ASN A 27 -18.14 -0.06 -8.84
C ASN A 27 -17.12 -0.70 -7.88
N SER A 28 -17.32 -1.97 -7.51
CA SER A 28 -16.34 -2.72 -6.70
C SER A 28 -14.97 -2.82 -7.38
N VAL A 29 -14.96 -2.93 -8.71
CA VAL A 29 -13.75 -3.00 -9.54
C VAL A 29 -13.03 -1.66 -9.57
N ILE A 30 -13.79 -0.56 -9.69
CA ILE A 30 -13.23 0.80 -9.64
C ILE A 30 -12.58 1.06 -8.28
N GLY A 31 -13.27 0.67 -7.19
CA GLY A 31 -12.73 0.76 -5.83
C GLY A 31 -11.46 -0.07 -5.64
N PHE A 32 -11.41 -1.26 -6.20
CA PHE A 32 -10.20 -2.10 -6.22
C PHE A 32 -9.02 -1.39 -6.88
N TYR A 33 -9.19 -0.85 -8.09
CA TYR A 33 -8.10 -0.18 -8.81
C TYR A 33 -7.68 1.14 -8.15
N LEU A 34 -8.61 1.91 -7.58
CA LEU A 34 -8.29 3.09 -6.76
C LEU A 34 -7.43 2.72 -5.55
N CYS A 35 -7.73 1.59 -4.92
CA CYS A 35 -6.94 1.07 -3.80
C CYS A 35 -5.53 0.67 -4.23
N LEU A 36 -5.37 -0.01 -5.36
CA LEU A 36 -4.05 -0.33 -5.93
C LEU A 36 -3.27 0.93 -6.29
N PHE A 37 -3.93 1.92 -6.88
CA PHE A 37 -3.31 3.20 -7.22
C PHE A 37 -2.83 3.93 -5.96
N ALA A 38 -3.65 3.98 -4.91
CA ALA A 38 -3.25 4.55 -3.62
C ALA A 38 -2.02 3.83 -3.06
N LEU A 39 -1.96 2.50 -3.13
CA LEU A 39 -0.81 1.71 -2.68
C LEU A 39 0.48 2.07 -3.42
N LEU A 40 0.39 2.23 -4.74
CA LEU A 40 1.50 2.62 -5.60
C LEU A 40 2.02 4.03 -5.25
N VAL A 41 1.10 5.00 -5.12
CA VAL A 41 1.46 6.37 -4.74
C VAL A 41 2.07 6.41 -3.34
N ALA A 42 1.55 5.63 -2.39
CA ALA A 42 2.09 5.52 -1.04
C ALA A 42 3.51 4.93 -1.02
N ALA A 43 3.76 3.93 -1.87
CA ALA A 43 5.09 3.34 -2.04
C ALA A 43 6.10 4.38 -2.55
N PHE A 44 5.76 5.14 -3.59
CA PHE A 44 6.62 6.22 -4.10
C PHE A 44 6.82 7.36 -3.09
N ALA A 45 5.78 7.74 -2.34
CA ALA A 45 5.88 8.77 -1.32
C ALA A 45 6.80 8.35 -0.15
N SER A 46 6.97 7.03 0.06
CA SER A 46 7.82 6.47 1.12
C SER A 46 9.33 6.60 0.86
N HIS A 47 9.74 6.97 -0.36
CA HIS A 47 11.15 7.04 -0.81
C HIS A 47 12.05 8.02 -0.03
N LEU A 48 11.50 8.85 0.86
CA LEU A 48 12.27 9.77 1.70
C LEU A 48 12.22 9.47 3.21
N GLY A 49 11.89 8.23 3.58
CA GLY A 49 12.02 7.76 4.97
C GLY A 49 10.76 7.86 5.83
N HIS A 50 9.59 8.05 5.21
CA HIS A 50 8.29 8.05 5.88
C HIS A 50 7.48 6.78 5.55
N VAL A 51 7.99 5.63 5.97
CA VAL A 51 7.39 4.29 5.77
C VAL A 51 6.00 4.16 6.38
N LEU A 52 5.63 5.06 7.30
CA LEU A 52 4.31 5.11 7.93
C LEU A 52 3.18 5.26 6.89
N TYR A 53 3.35 6.08 5.86
CA TYR A 53 2.31 6.28 4.85
C TYR A 53 2.00 4.97 4.11
N TYR A 54 3.05 4.29 3.64
CA TYR A 54 2.91 2.99 2.99
C TYR A 54 2.27 1.95 3.91
N ARG A 55 2.69 1.85 5.18
CA ARG A 55 2.12 0.89 6.14
C ARG A 55 0.63 1.11 6.38
N VAL A 56 0.20 2.37 6.52
CA VAL A 56 -1.22 2.71 6.73
C VAL A 56 -2.03 2.35 5.49
N VAL A 57 -1.59 2.75 4.30
CA VAL A 57 -2.30 2.43 3.05
C VAL A 57 -2.30 0.94 2.77
N PHE A 58 -1.22 0.24 3.07
CA PHE A 58 -1.14 -1.21 2.95
C PHE A 58 -2.14 -1.91 3.88
N ALA A 59 -2.22 -1.52 5.15
CA ALA A 59 -3.22 -2.06 6.08
C ALA A 59 -4.66 -1.78 5.62
N LEU A 60 -4.95 -0.55 5.18
CA LEU A 60 -6.25 -0.19 4.62
C LEU A 60 -6.58 -1.01 3.37
N SER A 61 -5.58 -1.28 2.53
CA SER A 61 -5.78 -2.07 1.31
C SER A 61 -6.13 -3.52 1.61
N ILE A 62 -5.53 -4.13 2.64
CA ILE A 62 -5.88 -5.48 3.09
C ILE A 62 -7.33 -5.50 3.55
N VAL A 63 -7.73 -4.54 4.38
CA VAL A 63 -9.11 -4.44 4.87
C VAL A 63 -10.08 -4.28 3.70
N ASN A 64 -9.76 -3.38 2.77
CA ASN A 64 -10.60 -3.10 1.62
C ASN A 64 -10.77 -4.33 0.72
N VAL A 65 -9.68 -4.99 0.34
CA VAL A 65 -9.72 -6.13 -0.58
C VAL A 65 -10.34 -7.38 0.07
N LEU A 66 -10.03 -7.68 1.33
CA LEU A 66 -10.49 -8.93 1.96
C LEU A 66 -11.92 -8.86 2.52
N PHE A 67 -12.35 -7.69 3.01
CA PHE A 67 -13.59 -7.57 3.79
C PHE A 67 -14.63 -6.62 3.20
N VAL A 68 -14.20 -5.59 2.45
CA VAL A 68 -15.13 -4.57 1.93
C VAL A 68 -15.52 -4.87 0.49
N ASN A 69 -14.55 -5.22 -0.34
CA ASN A 69 -14.75 -5.36 -1.77
C ASN A 69 -15.68 -6.53 -2.09
N ASP A 70 -16.84 -6.25 -2.66
CA ASP A 70 -17.86 -7.25 -3.00
C ASP A 70 -17.30 -8.42 -3.83
N GLY A 71 -16.40 -8.12 -4.77
CA GLY A 71 -15.79 -9.09 -5.67
C GLY A 71 -14.72 -9.98 -5.04
N THR A 72 -14.10 -9.55 -3.94
CA THR A 72 -13.03 -10.30 -3.25
C THR A 72 -13.32 -10.52 -1.77
N ASN A 73 -14.58 -10.38 -1.36
CA ASN A 73 -14.98 -10.52 0.03
C ASN A 73 -14.91 -11.99 0.46
N ILE A 74 -14.11 -12.29 1.49
CA ILE A 74 -13.94 -13.66 2.00
C ILE A 74 -15.27 -14.30 2.43
N ALA A 75 -16.21 -13.52 2.97
CA ALA A 75 -17.51 -14.05 3.38
C ALA A 75 -18.38 -14.49 2.20
N LEU A 76 -18.15 -13.93 1.02
CA LEU A 76 -18.91 -14.20 -0.21
C LEU A 76 -18.18 -15.18 -1.15
N LEU A 77 -16.95 -15.59 -0.82
CA LEU A 77 -16.10 -16.44 -1.67
C LEU A 77 -16.77 -17.78 -2.03
N THR A 78 -17.47 -18.40 -1.08
CA THR A 78 -18.15 -19.69 -1.30
C THR A 78 -19.47 -19.57 -2.06
N SER A 79 -20.04 -18.38 -2.16
CA SER A 79 -21.32 -18.12 -2.84
C SER A 79 -21.12 -17.69 -4.30
N GLN A 80 -19.92 -17.23 -4.65
CA GLN A 80 -19.57 -16.75 -5.98
C GLN A 80 -19.21 -17.90 -6.92
N ASN A 81 -19.85 -17.96 -8.08
CA ASN A 81 -19.57 -18.98 -9.10
C ASN A 81 -18.35 -18.61 -9.99
N ASN A 82 -17.86 -17.36 -9.92
CA ASN A 82 -16.88 -16.84 -10.87
C ASN A 82 -15.45 -16.80 -10.32
N TRP A 83 -14.88 -17.99 -10.12
CA TRP A 83 -13.55 -18.19 -9.53
C TRP A 83 -12.40 -17.56 -10.32
N VAL A 84 -12.53 -17.47 -11.65
CA VAL A 84 -11.53 -16.83 -12.51
C VAL A 84 -11.42 -15.34 -12.19
N TYR A 85 -12.55 -14.67 -12.00
CA TYR A 85 -12.60 -13.26 -11.63
C TYR A 85 -11.95 -13.03 -10.26
N ILE A 86 -12.38 -13.76 -9.23
CA ILE A 86 -11.84 -13.66 -7.87
C ILE A 86 -10.32 -13.92 -7.86
N GLY A 87 -9.90 -15.00 -8.52
CA GLY A 87 -8.48 -15.36 -8.63
C GLY A 87 -7.65 -14.28 -9.32
N SER A 88 -8.19 -13.65 -10.38
CA SER A 88 -7.49 -12.58 -11.10
C SER A 88 -7.31 -11.32 -10.23
N MET A 89 -8.33 -10.94 -9.44
CA MET A 89 -8.23 -9.78 -8.55
C MET A 89 -7.22 -10.02 -7.43
N TYR A 90 -7.26 -11.17 -6.76
CA TYR A 90 -6.25 -11.50 -5.76
C TYR A 90 -4.85 -11.59 -6.37
N GLY A 91 -4.72 -12.18 -7.56
CA GLY A 91 -3.45 -12.28 -8.27
C GLY A 91 -2.84 -10.90 -8.52
N ILE A 92 -3.62 -9.97 -9.08
CA ILE A 92 -3.16 -8.58 -9.32
C ILE A 92 -2.78 -7.90 -8.00
N TYR A 93 -3.61 -8.04 -6.96
CA TYR A 93 -3.33 -7.44 -5.66
C TYR A 93 -2.02 -7.95 -5.04
N ILE A 94 -1.79 -9.26 -5.06
CA ILE A 94 -0.56 -9.88 -4.54
C ILE A 94 0.66 -9.39 -5.32
N VAL A 95 0.58 -9.33 -6.66
CA VAL A 95 1.69 -8.87 -7.50
C VAL A 95 2.02 -7.40 -7.21
N VAL A 96 1.02 -6.52 -7.24
CA VAL A 96 1.23 -5.08 -7.03
C VAL A 96 1.74 -4.80 -5.61
N SER A 97 1.15 -5.43 -4.60
CA SER A 97 1.57 -5.27 -3.21
C SER A 97 2.98 -5.80 -2.95
N SER A 98 3.37 -6.90 -3.59
CA SER A 98 4.73 -7.44 -3.50
C SER A 98 5.75 -6.50 -4.12
N ILE A 99 5.46 -5.95 -5.31
CA ILE A 99 6.34 -4.97 -5.97
C ILE A 99 6.49 -3.71 -5.11
N CYS A 100 5.38 -3.17 -4.60
CA CYS A 100 5.40 -1.98 -3.74
C CYS A 100 6.16 -2.23 -2.44
N GLY A 101 5.93 -3.37 -1.78
CA GLY A 101 6.60 -3.76 -0.56
C GLY A 101 8.10 -3.96 -0.77
N PHE A 102 8.50 -4.55 -1.89
CA PHE A 102 9.90 -4.72 -2.26
C PHE A 102 10.61 -3.38 -2.46
N LEU A 103 10.00 -2.46 -3.22
CA LEU A 103 10.54 -1.11 -3.45
C LEU A 103 10.81 -0.38 -2.12
N VAL A 104 9.80 -0.33 -1.26
CA VAL A 104 9.89 0.34 0.05
C VAL A 104 10.93 -0.32 0.96
N SER A 105 11.01 -1.66 0.96
CA SER A 105 11.97 -2.39 1.79
C SER A 105 13.42 -2.12 1.40
N ARG A 106 13.72 -2.04 0.10
CA ARG A 106 15.09 -1.72 -0.37
C ARG A 106 15.52 -0.33 0.07
N GLU A 107 14.61 0.63 -0.02
CA GLU A 107 14.88 2.03 0.35
C GLU A 107 15.09 2.19 1.85
N ASP A 108 14.26 1.54 2.67
CA ASP A 108 14.41 1.57 4.14
C ASP A 108 15.75 0.93 4.59
N LEU A 109 16.16 -0.17 3.94
CA LEU A 109 17.48 -0.79 4.14
C LEU A 109 18.63 0.16 3.77
N LEU A 110 18.53 0.86 2.64
CA LEU A 110 19.56 1.82 2.19
C LEU A 110 19.62 3.05 3.12
N GLY A 111 18.47 3.62 3.48
CA GLY A 111 18.38 4.78 4.37
C GLY A 111 18.91 4.50 5.77
N ASN A 112 18.58 3.34 6.35
CA ASN A 112 19.07 2.94 7.67
C ASN A 112 20.59 2.71 7.70
N ASN A 113 21.16 2.15 6.63
CA ASN A 113 22.62 1.97 6.52
C ASN A 113 23.37 3.30 6.44
N LEU A 114 22.81 4.29 5.73
CA LEU A 114 23.39 5.64 5.65
C LEU A 114 23.31 6.38 7.00
N ARG A 115 22.16 6.34 7.68
CA ARG A 115 22.01 6.92 9.03
C ARG A 115 22.98 6.30 10.03
N ARG A 116 23.12 4.97 10.05
CA ARG A 116 24.09 4.27 10.91
C ARG A 116 25.53 4.72 10.65
N LYS A 117 25.92 4.93 9.39
CA LYS A 117 27.26 5.45 9.04
C LYS A 117 27.47 6.88 9.53
N GLN A 118 26.47 7.76 9.38
CA GLN A 118 26.56 9.14 9.88
C GLN A 118 26.65 9.19 11.41
N GLN A 119 25.86 8.39 12.11
CA GLN A 119 25.88 8.34 13.58
C GLN A 119 27.23 7.87 14.12
N LYS A 120 27.85 6.85 13.50
CA LYS A 120 29.22 6.42 13.84
C LYS A 120 30.28 7.50 13.59
N ARG A 121 30.13 8.31 12.53
CA ARG A 121 31.05 9.43 12.25
C ARG A 121 30.91 10.56 13.26
N HIS A 122 29.68 10.88 13.65
CA HIS A 122 29.42 11.92 14.66
C HIS A 122 29.94 11.51 16.04
N GLN A 123 29.74 10.27 16.43
CA GLN A 123 30.21 9.73 17.71
C GLN A 123 31.75 9.69 17.82
N LYS A 124 32.47 9.53 16.70
CA LYS A 124 33.93 9.67 16.66
C LYS A 124 34.41 11.12 16.83
N HIS A 125 33.63 12.09 16.35
CA HIS A 125 34.00 13.51 16.41
C HIS A 125 33.76 14.15 17.78
N THR A 126 32.80 13.64 18.56
CA THR A 126 32.50 14.11 19.93
C THR A 126 33.35 13.43 21.01
N ALA A 127 34.15 12.42 20.66
CA ALA A 127 35.01 11.68 21.58
C ALA A 127 36.49 12.15 21.55
N LEU A 128 36.80 13.21 20.79
CA LEU A 128 38.08 13.92 20.73
C LEU A 128 37.92 15.28 21.41
#